data_AF-A0A7W9BCS9-F1
#
_entry.id   AF-A0A7W9BCS9-F1
#
_cell.length_a   1.000
_cell.length_b   1.000
_cell.length_c   1.000
_cell.angle_alpha   90.00
_cell.angle_beta   90.00
_cell.angle_gamma   90.00
#
_symmetry.space_group_name_H-M   'P 1'
#
loop_
_entity.id
_entity.type
_entity.pdbx_description
1 polymer ?
#
loop_
_entity_poly.entity_id
_entity_poly.type
_entity_poly.pdbx_seq_one_letter_code
_entity_poly.pdbx_strand_id
1 'polypeptide(L)'
;MKKGTSPPNLFAAARSFAMAARLLQPQASQAAAIPFYFLNGFAIEMALKAVILRANRDQGQLKRIGHDLLGGLRAAEDCGLSLAEPETFNMIKRMSVVHGDHTFRCIPDIEEVEVIGPGLLETLLGRLLTRIEAEFDVWEDQDPGTAKRL
;
A
#
# COMPACT_ATOMS: atom_id res chain seq x y z
N MET A 1 -6.03 -17.09 -13.86
CA MET A 1 -5.17 -16.12 -13.15
C MET A 1 -4.05 -15.67 -14.08
N LYS A 2 -3.79 -14.36 -14.22
CA LYS A 2 -2.51 -13.92 -14.78
C LYS A 2 -1.42 -14.35 -13.80
N LYS A 3 -0.39 -15.07 -14.25
CA LYS A 3 0.79 -15.38 -13.45
C LYS A 3 1.34 -14.07 -12.87
N GLY A 4 1.41 -13.95 -11.55
CA GLY A 4 2.09 -12.83 -10.86
C GLY A 4 1.25 -12.01 -9.87
N THR A 5 -0.09 -11.97 -9.98
CA THR A 5 -0.93 -11.20 -9.05
C THR A 5 -1.53 -12.13 -7.99
N SER A 6 -0.77 -12.41 -6.93
CA SER A 6 -1.22 -13.12 -5.72
C SER A 6 -1.17 -12.17 -4.52
N PRO A 7 -1.97 -12.42 -3.46
CA PRO A 7 -1.88 -11.63 -2.23
C PRO A 7 -0.45 -11.56 -1.65
N PRO A 8 0.31 -12.68 -1.56
CA PRO A 8 1.71 -12.67 -1.13
C PRO A 8 2.60 -11.73 -1.97
N ASN A 9 2.47 -11.78 -3.30
CA ASN A 9 3.30 -10.95 -4.19
C ASN A 9 2.97 -9.47 -4.05
N LEU A 10 1.70 -9.12 -3.88
CA LEU A 10 1.27 -7.74 -3.65
C LEU A 10 1.81 -7.23 -2.30
N PHE A 11 1.74 -8.04 -1.25
CA PHE A 11 2.26 -7.65 0.05
C PHE A 11 3.79 -7.52 0.04
N ALA A 12 4.51 -8.42 -0.65
CA ALA A 12 5.95 -8.31 -0.85
C ALA A 12 6.33 -7.04 -1.65
N ALA A 13 5.54 -6.68 -2.66
CA ALA A 13 5.71 -5.43 -3.40
C ALA A 13 5.51 -4.21 -2.49
N ALA A 14 4.48 -4.23 -1.62
CA ALA A 14 4.25 -3.18 -0.64
C ALA A 14 5.48 -2.94 0.25
N ARG A 15 6.05 -4.02 0.81
CA ARG A 15 7.28 -3.96 1.62
C ARG A 15 8.48 -3.42 0.82
N SER A 16 8.61 -3.85 -0.44
CA SER A 16 9.69 -3.41 -1.32
C SER A 16 9.61 -1.91 -1.60
N PHE A 17 8.41 -1.39 -1.87
CA PHE A 17 8.19 0.05 -2.05
C PHE A 17 8.45 0.85 -0.78
N ALA A 18 7.96 0.39 0.38
CA ALA A 18 8.23 1.05 1.66
C ALA A 18 9.73 1.11 1.97
N MET A 19 10.46 0.02 1.71
CA MET A 19 11.92 -0.03 1.87
C MET A 19 12.62 0.92 0.90
N ALA A 20 12.23 0.92 -0.37
CA ALA A 20 12.79 1.83 -1.37
C ALA A 20 12.53 3.30 -1.00
N ALA A 21 11.33 3.62 -0.50
CA ALA A 21 11.00 4.95 -0.03
C ALA A 21 11.89 5.38 1.14
N ARG A 22 12.13 4.50 2.11
CA ARG A 22 13.02 4.75 3.25
C ARG A 22 14.45 5.07 2.82
N LEU A 23 14.96 4.43 1.75
CA LEU A 23 16.28 4.75 1.19
C LEU A 23 16.33 6.15 0.56
N LEU A 24 15.18 6.71 0.20
CA LEU A 24 15.01 8.05 -0.36
C LEU A 24 14.53 9.07 0.67
N GLN A 25 14.59 8.75 1.97
CA GLN A 25 14.13 9.65 3.03
C GLN A 25 14.72 11.05 2.79
N PRO A 26 13.87 12.10 2.63
CA PRO A 26 14.35 13.39 2.17
C PRO A 26 15.13 14.05 3.31
N GLN A 27 16.46 13.89 3.30
CA GLN A 27 17.34 14.44 4.34
C GLN A 27 17.47 15.99 4.26
N ALA A 28 16.94 16.61 3.19
CA ALA A 28 16.77 18.06 2.99
C ALA A 28 16.35 18.40 1.53
N SER A 29 16.36 17.43 0.61
CA SER A 29 16.16 17.67 -0.83
C SER A 29 14.72 17.39 -1.28
N GLN A 30 14.05 18.40 -1.85
CA GLN A 30 12.75 18.27 -2.52
C GLN A 30 12.79 17.23 -3.67
N ALA A 31 13.95 17.06 -4.32
CA ALA A 31 14.12 16.06 -5.37
C ALA A 31 13.94 14.62 -4.85
N ALA A 32 14.20 14.38 -3.56
CA ALA A 32 13.97 13.09 -2.91
C ALA A 32 12.55 12.98 -2.31
N ALA A 33 11.91 14.11 -1.99
CA ALA A 33 10.57 14.13 -1.40
C ALA A 33 9.50 13.57 -2.34
N ILE A 34 9.51 13.97 -3.62
CA ILE A 34 8.56 13.46 -4.63
C ILE A 34 8.62 11.92 -4.76
N PRO A 35 9.77 11.30 -5.06
CA PRO A 35 9.84 9.84 -5.17
C PRO A 35 9.59 9.15 -3.81
N PHE A 36 9.92 9.78 -2.68
CA PHE A 36 9.58 9.27 -1.35
C PHE A 36 8.06 9.11 -1.17
N TYR A 37 7.27 10.16 -1.40
CA TYR A 37 5.81 10.07 -1.25
C TYR A 37 5.17 9.18 -2.32
N PHE A 38 5.69 9.21 -3.54
CA PHE A 38 5.24 8.33 -4.63
C PHE A 38 5.35 6.85 -4.24
N LEU A 39 6.53 6.42 -3.77
CA LEU A 39 6.77 5.03 -3.37
C LEU A 39 5.93 4.65 -2.14
N ASN A 40 5.77 5.54 -1.16
CA ASN A 40 4.89 5.29 -0.02
C ASN A 40 3.41 5.14 -0.45
N GLY A 41 2.94 5.93 -1.43
CA GLY A 41 1.60 5.77 -1.99
C GLY A 41 1.38 4.40 -2.62
N PHE A 42 2.35 3.92 -3.40
CA PHE A 42 2.32 2.56 -3.95
C PHE A 42 2.42 1.47 -2.88
N ALA A 43 3.20 1.68 -1.83
CA ALA A 43 3.28 0.73 -0.72
C ALA A 43 1.91 0.53 -0.06
N ILE A 44 1.20 1.62 0.23
CA ILE A 44 -0.17 1.59 0.78
C ILE A 44 -1.11 0.89 -0.20
N GLU A 45 -1.09 1.29 -1.49
CA GLU A 45 -1.95 0.71 -2.52
C GLU A 45 -1.79 -0.82 -2.63
N MET A 46 -0.53 -1.30 -2.66
CA MET A 46 -0.23 -2.72 -2.79
C MET A 46 -0.66 -3.50 -1.53
N ALA A 47 -0.47 -2.94 -0.34
CA ALA A 47 -0.88 -3.57 0.91
C ALA A 47 -2.41 -3.75 1.00
N LEU A 48 -3.16 -2.71 0.66
CA LEU A 48 -4.63 -2.77 0.64
C LEU A 48 -5.14 -3.76 -0.42
N LYS A 49 -4.53 -3.78 -1.60
CA LYS A 49 -4.85 -4.76 -2.65
C LYS A 49 -4.56 -6.20 -2.21
N ALA A 50 -3.49 -6.43 -1.44
CA ALA A 50 -3.18 -7.75 -0.90
C ALA A 50 -4.30 -8.26 0.02
N VAL A 51 -4.76 -7.42 0.96
CA VAL A 51 -5.88 -7.72 1.85
C VAL A 51 -7.14 -8.07 1.07
N ILE A 52 -7.52 -7.21 0.13
CA ILE A 52 -8.77 -7.37 -0.63
C ILE A 52 -8.73 -8.64 -1.48
N LEU A 53 -7.60 -8.92 -2.15
CA LEU A 53 -7.43 -10.13 -2.94
C LEU A 53 -7.45 -11.39 -2.06
N ARG A 54 -6.90 -11.32 -0.84
CA ARG A 54 -6.90 -12.44 0.11
C ARG A 54 -8.31 -12.83 0.54
N ALA A 55 -9.22 -11.87 0.64
CA ALA A 55 -10.64 -12.09 0.92
C ALA A 55 -11.44 -12.63 -0.30
N ASN A 56 -10.77 -13.19 -1.32
CA ASN A 56 -11.35 -13.75 -2.53
C ASN A 56 -12.20 -12.77 -3.35
N ARG A 57 -11.89 -11.47 -3.28
CA ARG A 57 -12.52 -10.46 -4.13
C ARG A 57 -11.97 -10.50 -5.55
N ASP A 58 -12.83 -10.15 -6.51
CA ASP A 58 -12.53 -10.25 -7.93
C ASP A 58 -11.45 -9.22 -8.37
N GLN A 59 -10.60 -9.55 -9.35
CA GLN A 59 -9.53 -8.64 -9.81
C GLN A 59 -10.04 -7.30 -10.37
N GLY A 60 -11.26 -7.24 -10.87
CA GLY A 60 -11.97 -6.04 -11.27
C GLY A 60 -12.27 -5.10 -10.10
N GLN A 61 -12.40 -5.59 -8.87
CA GLN A 61 -12.43 -4.73 -7.67
C GLN A 61 -11.04 -4.15 -7.37
N LEU A 62 -9.96 -4.91 -7.59
CA LEU A 62 -8.59 -4.38 -7.42
C LEU A 62 -8.27 -3.24 -8.40
N LYS A 63 -8.75 -3.34 -9.65
CA LYS A 63 -8.58 -2.26 -10.64
C LYS A 63 -9.33 -0.98 -10.25
N ARG A 64 -10.47 -1.12 -9.56
CA ARG A 64 -11.31 0.01 -9.13
C ARG A 64 -10.69 0.80 -7.98
N ILE A 65 -9.83 0.18 -7.17
CA ILE A 65 -9.05 0.89 -6.15
C ILE A 65 -8.13 1.93 -6.81
N GLY A 66 -7.56 1.60 -7.99
CA GLY A 66 -6.75 2.54 -8.75
C GLY A 66 -5.73 3.27 -7.86
N HIS A 67 -5.78 4.60 -7.89
CA HIS A 67 -5.00 5.50 -7.03
C HIS A 67 -5.81 6.11 -5.86
N ASP A 68 -7.04 5.65 -5.63
CA ASP A 68 -7.89 6.04 -4.49
C ASP A 68 -7.58 5.15 -3.28
N LEU A 69 -6.63 5.60 -2.46
CA LEU A 69 -6.19 4.87 -1.27
C LEU A 69 -7.29 4.82 -0.20
N LEU A 70 -8.13 5.86 -0.09
CA LEU A 70 -9.21 5.90 0.89
C LEU A 70 -10.34 4.91 0.52
N GLY A 71 -10.70 4.84 -0.76
CA GLY A 71 -11.60 3.81 -1.27
C GLY A 71 -11.03 2.41 -1.08
N GLY A 72 -9.71 2.23 -1.33
CA GLY A 72 -9.00 0.99 -1.04
C GLY A 72 -9.03 0.60 0.43
N LEU A 73 -8.89 1.55 1.34
CA LEU A 73 -8.93 1.30 2.77
C LEU A 73 -10.30 0.79 3.21
N ARG A 74 -11.38 1.47 2.79
CA ARG A 74 -12.76 1.05 3.10
C ARG A 74 -13.04 -0.36 2.59
N ALA A 75 -12.60 -0.66 1.37
CA ALA A 75 -12.75 -2.00 0.80
C ALA A 75 -11.94 -3.06 1.57
N ALA A 76 -10.77 -2.70 2.13
CA ALA A 76 -9.98 -3.58 2.98
C ALA A 76 -10.64 -3.78 4.35
N GLU A 77 -11.24 -2.74 4.94
CA GLU A 77 -12.03 -2.82 6.17
C GLU A 77 -13.25 -3.74 6.00
N ASP A 78 -13.96 -3.63 4.87
CA ASP A 78 -15.04 -4.57 4.48
C ASP A 78 -14.55 -6.02 4.32
N CYS A 79 -13.24 -6.22 4.14
CA CYS A 79 -12.58 -7.52 4.07
C CYS A 79 -12.01 -7.99 5.43
N GLY A 80 -12.25 -7.24 6.51
CA GLY A 80 -11.86 -7.59 7.87
C GLY A 80 -10.59 -6.91 8.38
N LEU A 81 -9.97 -6.02 7.60
CA LEU A 81 -8.86 -5.21 8.11
C LEU A 81 -9.37 -4.26 9.20
N SER A 82 -8.80 -4.35 10.40
CA SER A 82 -9.14 -3.40 11.47
C SER A 82 -8.00 -2.41 11.66
N LEU A 83 -8.23 -1.14 11.32
CA LEU A 83 -7.32 -0.08 11.75
C LEU A 83 -7.49 0.19 13.25
N ALA A 84 -6.40 0.12 13.99
CA ALA A 84 -6.41 0.39 15.43
C ALA A 84 -6.32 1.90 15.75
N GLU A 85 -5.82 2.73 14.84
CA GLU A 85 -5.34 4.08 15.14
C GLU A 85 -5.86 5.14 14.15
N PRO A 86 -6.55 6.21 14.62
CA PRO A 86 -7.01 7.33 13.79
C PRO A 86 -5.91 7.99 12.96
N GLU A 87 -4.68 7.95 13.44
CA GLU A 87 -3.49 8.50 12.79
C GLU A 87 -3.19 7.78 11.46
N THR A 88 -3.36 6.46 11.42
CA THR A 88 -3.15 5.66 10.19
C THR A 88 -4.20 6.01 9.14
N PHE A 89 -5.46 6.16 9.56
CA PHE A 89 -6.53 6.63 8.68
C PHE A 89 -6.22 8.02 8.10
N ASN A 90 -5.80 8.97 8.96
CA ASN A 90 -5.48 10.33 8.55
C ASN A 90 -4.29 10.39 7.59
N MET A 91 -3.26 9.56 7.81
CA MET A 91 -2.15 9.39 6.89
C MET A 91 -2.65 8.91 5.51
N ILE A 92 -3.42 7.82 5.46
CA ILE A 92 -3.95 7.27 4.20
C ILE A 92 -4.81 8.32 3.48
N LYS A 93 -5.67 9.04 4.21
CA LYS A 93 -6.51 10.10 3.64
C LYS A 93 -5.67 11.19 2.96
N ARG A 94 -4.59 11.67 3.60
CA ARG A 94 -3.70 12.69 3.02
C ARG A 94 -2.94 12.15 1.81
N MET A 95 -2.42 10.93 1.90
CA MET A 95 -1.73 10.25 0.80
C MET A 95 -2.67 9.99 -0.40
N SER A 96 -3.94 9.72 -0.14
CA SER A 96 -4.94 9.44 -1.18
C SER A 96 -5.14 10.62 -2.13
N VAL A 97 -5.07 11.85 -1.63
CA VAL A 97 -5.24 13.06 -2.46
C VAL A 97 -4.10 13.13 -3.48
N VAL A 98 -2.86 13.12 -3.01
CA VAL A 98 -1.67 13.29 -3.85
C VAL A 98 -1.37 12.08 -4.74
N HIS A 99 -1.72 10.87 -4.29
CA HIS A 99 -1.55 9.65 -5.07
C HIS A 99 -2.61 9.56 -6.18
N GLY A 100 -3.86 9.88 -5.85
CA GLY A 100 -5.01 9.92 -6.75
C GLY A 100 -4.85 10.91 -7.90
N ASP A 101 -4.39 12.12 -7.59
CA ASP A 101 -4.23 13.21 -8.55
C ASP A 101 -2.95 13.08 -9.40
N HIS A 102 -2.20 11.99 -9.24
CA HIS A 102 -0.91 11.80 -9.90
C HIS A 102 0.07 12.96 -9.68
N THR A 103 -0.06 13.70 -8.58
CA THR A 103 0.70 14.93 -8.29
C THR A 103 2.20 14.69 -8.40
N PHE A 104 2.67 13.50 -8.03
CA PHE A 104 4.09 13.12 -8.09
C PHE A 104 4.59 12.66 -9.47
N ARG A 105 3.73 12.60 -10.50
CA ARG A 105 4.12 12.20 -11.87
C ARG A 105 4.45 13.38 -12.78
N CYS A 106 3.94 14.57 -12.47
CA CYS A 106 4.12 15.77 -13.29
C CYS A 106 4.84 16.83 -12.46
N ILE A 107 6.11 17.10 -12.80
CA ILE A 107 6.92 18.14 -12.18
C ILE A 107 6.80 19.40 -13.05
N PRO A 108 5.89 20.31 -12.74
CA PRO A 108 6.27 21.72 -12.83
C PRO A 108 5.87 22.46 -11.54
N ASP A 109 6.87 23.12 -10.95
CA ASP A 109 6.73 24.16 -9.93
C ASP A 109 6.03 23.79 -8.62
N ILE A 110 6.29 22.60 -8.06
CA ILE A 110 5.89 22.34 -6.66
C ILE A 110 6.98 22.88 -5.73
N GLU A 111 6.71 24.04 -5.12
CA GLU A 111 7.67 24.76 -4.26
C GLU A 111 8.00 23.98 -2.98
N GLU A 112 7.04 23.26 -2.39
CA GLU A 112 7.27 22.32 -1.29
C GLU A 112 6.31 21.14 -1.34
N VAL A 113 6.84 19.91 -1.32
CA VAL A 113 6.04 18.69 -1.20
C VAL A 113 6.22 18.13 0.20
N GLU A 114 5.37 18.52 1.14
CA GLU A 114 5.21 17.81 2.41
C GLU A 114 3.74 17.47 2.65
N VAL A 115 3.42 16.18 2.55
CA VAL A 115 2.07 15.66 2.78
C VAL A 115 1.86 15.37 4.27
N ILE A 116 2.89 14.78 4.87
CA ILE A 116 3.00 14.39 6.28
C ILE A 116 4.49 14.17 6.56
N GLY A 117 4.96 14.55 7.75
CA GLY A 117 6.36 14.39 8.13
C GLY A 117 6.92 13.00 7.78
N PRO A 118 8.03 12.88 7.04
CA PRO A 118 8.55 11.60 6.54
C PRO A 118 8.72 10.52 7.62
N GLY A 119 9.22 10.89 8.80
CA GLY A 119 9.38 9.94 9.92
C GLY A 119 8.05 9.44 10.49
N LEU A 120 7.02 10.30 10.49
CA LEU A 120 5.67 9.90 10.92
C LEU A 120 5.04 8.98 9.87
N LEU A 121 5.21 9.28 8.57
CA LEU A 121 4.76 8.42 7.47
C LEU A 121 5.35 7.02 7.57
N GLU A 122 6.67 6.91 7.72
CA GLU A 122 7.36 5.62 7.85
C GLU A 122 6.87 4.84 9.07
N THR A 123 6.68 5.53 10.20
CA THR A 123 6.19 4.91 11.44
C THR A 123 4.79 4.32 11.25
N LEU A 124 3.86 5.12 10.71
CA LEU A 124 2.47 4.71 10.52
C LEU A 124 2.33 3.64 9.43
N LEU A 125 3.07 3.76 8.32
CA LEU A 125 3.11 2.73 7.28
C LEU A 125 3.70 1.42 7.82
N GLY A 126 4.77 1.50 8.62
CA GLY A 126 5.35 0.32 9.29
C GLY A 126 4.32 -0.40 10.15
N ARG A 127 3.56 0.34 10.98
CA ARG A 127 2.47 -0.23 11.79
C ARG A 127 1.38 -0.86 10.94
N LEU A 128 0.95 -0.20 9.86
CA LEU A 128 -0.03 -0.76 8.93
C LEU A 128 0.44 -2.08 8.33
N LEU A 129 1.69 -2.15 7.84
CA LEU A 129 2.25 -3.35 7.25
C LEU A 129 2.36 -4.47 8.29
N THR A 130 2.89 -4.20 9.48
CA THR A 130 2.96 -5.19 10.57
C THR A 130 1.58 -5.68 10.96
N ARG A 131 0.57 -4.81 10.98
CA ARG A 131 -0.81 -5.20 11.30
C ARG A 131 -1.39 -6.13 10.24
N ILE A 132 -1.25 -5.79 8.96
CA ILE A 132 -1.71 -6.63 7.85
C ILE A 132 -0.99 -7.99 7.88
N GLU A 133 0.32 -8.00 8.14
CA GLU A 133 1.09 -9.24 8.28
C GLU A 133 0.53 -10.11 9.40
N ALA A 134 0.26 -9.54 10.57
CA ALA A 134 -0.29 -10.26 11.71
C ALA A 134 -1.74 -10.75 11.53
N GLU A 135 -2.58 -9.98 10.82
CA GLU A 135 -3.99 -10.35 10.60
C GLU A 135 -4.17 -11.37 9.45
N PHE A 136 -3.23 -11.40 8.50
CA PHE A 136 -3.33 -12.21 7.28
C PHE A 136 -2.18 -13.24 7.15
N ASP A 137 -1.62 -13.65 8.30
CA ASP A 137 -0.38 -14.41 8.60
C ASP A 137 -0.14 -15.77 7.90
N VAL A 138 -0.75 -16.03 6.75
CA VAL A 138 -0.42 -17.19 5.92
C VAL A 138 -0.42 -16.75 4.45
N TRP A 139 0.73 -16.25 4.01
CA TRP A 139 1.03 -16.02 2.61
C TRP A 139 1.61 -17.25 1.91
N GLU A 140 1.60 -18.43 2.57
CA GLU A 140 2.00 -19.67 1.93
C GLU A 140 1.09 -19.96 0.74
N ASP A 141 1.71 -20.18 -0.42
CA ASP A 141 1.07 -20.73 -1.60
C ASP A 141 0.34 -22.01 -1.18
N GLN A 142 -0.99 -21.95 -1.06
CA GLN A 142 -1.77 -23.16 -1.24
C GLN A 142 -1.66 -23.54 -2.71
N ASP A 143 -0.59 -24.25 -3.05
CA ASP A 143 -0.51 -25.05 -4.25
C ASP A 143 -1.73 -25.99 -4.25
N PRO A 144 -2.69 -25.86 -5.18
CA PRO A 144 -3.82 -26.79 -5.28
C PRO A 144 -3.38 -28.20 -5.73
N GLY A 145 -2.09 -28.42 -6.00
CA GLY A 145 -1.56 -29.56 -6.74
C GLY A 145 -1.37 -30.89 -6.01
N THR A 146 -1.68 -31.02 -4.72
CA THR A 146 -1.47 -32.29 -3.97
C THR A 146 -2.71 -32.82 -3.24
N ALA A 147 -3.91 -32.64 -3.81
CA ALA A 147 -5.03 -33.52 -3.49
C ALA A 147 -4.82 -34.88 -4.19
N LYS A 148 -4.28 -35.83 -3.41
CA LYS A 148 -4.20 -37.29 -3.60
C LYS A 148 -4.95 -37.84 -4.82
N ARG A 149 -4.19 -38.38 -5.79
CA ARG A 149 -4.64 -39.53 -6.56
C ARG A 149 -4.58 -40.75 -5.63
N LEU A 150 -5.74 -41.16 -5.12
CA LEU A 150 -6.00 -42.55 -4.74
C LEU A 150 -6.67 -43.23 -5.94
#